data_AF-A0AA86JG51-F1
#
_entry.id   AF-A0AA86JG51-F1
#
_cell.length_a   1.000
_cell.length_b   1.000
_cell.length_c   1.000
_cell.angle_alpha   90.00
_cell.angle_beta   90.00
_cell.angle_gamma   90.00
#
_symmetry.space_group_name_H-M   'P 1'
#
loop_
_entity.id
_entity.type
_entity.pdbx_description
1 polymer ?
#
loop_
_entity_poly.entity_id
_entity_poly.type
_entity_poly.pdbx_seq_one_letter_code
_entity_poly.pdbx_strand_id
1 'polypeptide(L)'
;MIVKCIDDTLCSTLTLNKEYIVIEEAPEYYVILDNKNEEITSRKSRFTVVEDSDLTKKAKATINELSYQLDNDFKDIKQFSIRKNSKGEIKEISIKFKYE
;
A
#
# COMPACT_ATOMS: atom_id res chain seq x y z
N MET A 1 -5.08 2.73 -7.15
CA MET A 1 -5.29 3.32 -5.80
C MET A 1 -6.34 4.42 -5.91
N ILE A 2 -7.25 4.52 -4.94
CA ILE A 2 -8.24 5.59 -4.81
C ILE A 2 -7.88 6.44 -3.60
N VAL A 3 -7.87 7.75 -3.78
CA VAL A 3 -7.57 8.74 -2.74
C VAL A 3 -8.69 9.75 -2.61
N LYS A 4 -9.00 10.18 -1.39
CA LYS A 4 -10.01 11.20 -1.10
C LYS A 4 -9.35 12.53 -0.79
N CYS A 5 -9.77 13.58 -1.47
CA CYS A 5 -9.26 14.94 -1.24
C CYS A 5 -9.69 15.44 0.14
N ILE A 6 -8.72 15.90 0.93
CA ILE A 6 -8.90 16.50 2.26
C ILE A 6 -8.43 17.97 2.31
N ASP A 7 -7.78 18.46 1.25
CA ASP A 7 -7.35 19.85 1.09
C ASP A 7 -7.27 20.24 -0.41
N ASP A 8 -8.24 21.02 -0.88
CA ASP A 8 -8.34 21.56 -2.24
C ASP A 8 -7.75 22.98 -2.39
N THR A 9 -7.06 23.50 -1.36
CA THR A 9 -6.49 24.85 -1.36
C THR A 9 -5.53 25.03 -2.54
N LEU A 10 -5.73 26.06 -3.38
CA LEU A 10 -4.94 26.32 -4.59
C LEU A 10 -5.08 25.26 -5.71
N CYS A 11 -6.08 24.37 -5.65
CA CYS A 11 -6.36 23.40 -6.71
C CYS A 11 -7.84 23.47 -7.12
N SER A 12 -8.16 24.34 -8.07
CA SER A 12 -9.54 24.67 -8.45
C SER A 12 -10.30 23.54 -9.15
N THR A 13 -9.60 22.50 -9.61
CA THR A 13 -10.21 21.34 -10.27
C THR A 13 -10.42 20.16 -9.32
N LEU A 14 -10.04 20.29 -8.06
CA LEU A 14 -10.36 19.33 -7.00
C LEU A 14 -11.57 19.79 -6.19
N THR A 15 -12.24 18.82 -5.58
CA THR A 15 -13.36 19.03 -4.68
C THR A 15 -13.07 18.32 -3.38
N LEU A 16 -13.12 19.08 -2.29
CA LEU A 16 -13.02 18.53 -0.95
C LEU A 16 -13.98 17.34 -0.74
N ASN A 17 -13.49 16.29 -0.07
CA ASN A 17 -14.20 15.03 0.19
C ASN A 17 -14.54 14.16 -1.03
N LYS A 18 -14.13 14.53 -2.25
CA LYS A 18 -14.29 13.67 -3.43
C LYS A 18 -13.14 12.67 -3.55
N GLU A 19 -13.46 11.49 -4.09
CA GLU A 19 -12.50 10.43 -4.41
C GLU A 19 -11.96 10.56 -5.84
N TYR A 20 -10.69 10.26 -5.98
CA TYR A 20 -9.92 10.38 -7.21
C TYR A 20 -9.08 9.13 -7.44
N ILE A 21 -8.98 8.72 -8.70
CA ILE A 21 -8.14 7.60 -9.12
C ILE A 21 -6.71 8.10 -9.26
N VAL A 22 -5.78 7.40 -8.61
CA VAL A 22 -4.35 7.62 -8.77
C VAL A 22 -3.84 6.78 -9.94
N ILE A 23 -3.23 7.46 -10.91
CA ILE A 23 -2.60 6.86 -12.09
C ILE A 23 -1.14 6.54 -11.81
N GLU A 24 -0.44 7.46 -11.12
CA GLU A 24 0.97 7.31 -10.77
C GLU A 24 1.25 7.79 -9.34
N GLU A 25 2.17 7.12 -8.66
CA GLU A 25 2.62 7.46 -7.31
C GLU A 25 4.12 7.72 -7.29
N ALA A 26 4.50 8.96 -6.96
CA ALA A 26 5.87 9.35 -6.62
C ALA A 26 6.04 9.40 -5.09
N PRO A 27 7.25 9.58 -4.52
CA PRO A 27 7.43 9.64 -3.07
C PRO A 27 6.56 10.70 -2.36
N GLU A 28 6.46 11.91 -2.93
CA GLU A 28 5.77 13.07 -2.32
C GLU A 28 4.48 13.50 -3.03
N TYR A 29 4.21 12.95 -4.22
CA TYR A 29 3.11 13.39 -5.10
C TYR A 29 2.29 12.21 -5.63
N TYR A 30 1.03 12.47 -5.92
CA TYR A 30 0.17 11.64 -6.74
C TYR A 30 -0.09 12.32 -8.09
N VAL A 31 -0.16 11.51 -9.14
CA VAL A 31 -0.78 11.91 -10.41
C VAL A 31 -2.20 11.33 -10.43
N ILE A 32 -3.21 12.20 -10.53
CA ILE A 32 -4.62 11.83 -10.48
C ILE A 32 -5.39 12.40 -11.67
N LEU A 33 -6.54 11.80 -12.01
CA LEU A 33 -7.52 12.41 -12.91
C LEU A 33 -8.42 13.36 -12.12
N ASP A 34 -8.46 14.64 -12.49
CA ASP A 34 -9.26 15.66 -11.81
C ASP A 34 -10.74 15.66 -12.25
N ASN A 35 -11.51 16.66 -11.82
CA ASN A 35 -12.92 16.79 -12.17
C ASN A 35 -13.19 17.03 -13.68
N LYS A 36 -12.17 17.38 -14.45
CA LYS A 36 -12.23 17.58 -15.90
C LYS A 36 -11.69 16.38 -16.68
N ASN A 37 -11.33 15.29 -15.98
CA ASN A 37 -10.58 14.16 -16.53
C ASN A 37 -9.21 14.56 -17.09
N GLU A 38 -8.59 15.59 -16.54
CA GLU A 38 -7.21 15.99 -16.86
C GLU A 38 -6.25 15.39 -15.81
N GLU A 39 -5.07 14.97 -16.25
CA GLU A 39 -4.02 14.52 -15.35
C GLU A 39 -3.42 15.71 -14.60
N ILE A 40 -3.47 15.65 -13.28
CA ILE A 40 -2.85 16.66 -12.43
C ILE A 40 -1.88 16.01 -11.43
N THR A 41 -0.77 16.69 -11.18
CA THR A 41 0.18 16.31 -10.12
C THR A 41 -0.14 17.09 -8.85
N SER A 42 -0.34 16.40 -7.73
CA SER A 42 -0.68 17.02 -6.46
C SER A 42 0.02 16.34 -5.28
N ARG A 43 0.29 17.11 -4.22
CA ARG A 43 1.00 16.61 -3.02
C ARG A 43 0.15 15.57 -2.31
N LYS A 44 0.76 14.47 -1.86
CA LYS A 44 0.06 13.41 -1.10
C LYS A 44 -0.65 13.93 0.15
N SER A 45 -0.07 14.94 0.81
CA SER A 45 -0.63 15.56 2.01
C SER A 45 -2.05 16.11 1.84
N ARG A 46 -2.50 16.33 0.61
CA ARG A 46 -3.84 16.82 0.27
C ARG A 46 -4.89 15.72 0.17
N PHE A 47 -4.49 14.46 0.34
CA PHE A 47 -5.37 13.32 0.21
C PHE A 47 -5.19 12.33 1.36
N THR A 48 -6.24 11.54 1.58
CA THR A 48 -6.17 10.31 2.36
C THR A 48 -6.40 9.13 1.43
N VAL A 49 -5.68 8.02 1.64
CA VAL A 49 -5.92 6.79 0.86
C VAL A 49 -7.23 6.17 1.30
N VAL A 50 -8.11 5.87 0.34
CA VAL A 50 -9.39 5.15 0.58
C VAL A 50 -9.24 3.70 0.19
N GLU A 51 -8.63 3.43 -0.96
CA GLU A 51 -8.39 2.07 -1.45
C GLU A 51 -6.99 1.94 -2.05
N ASP A 52 -6.16 1.09 -1.45
CA ASP A 52 -4.91 0.63 -2.05
C ASP A 52 -5.07 -0.81 -2.54
N SER A 53 -5.62 -0.92 -3.75
CA SER A 53 -5.83 -2.19 -4.44
C SER A 53 -4.55 -3.00 -4.62
N ASP A 54 -3.40 -2.34 -4.75
CA ASP A 54 -2.13 -3.00 -5.01
C ASP A 54 -1.49 -3.53 -3.73
N LEU A 55 -1.54 -2.76 -2.64
CA LEU A 55 -1.20 -3.27 -1.32
C LEU A 55 -2.10 -4.45 -0.94
N THR A 56 -3.41 -4.34 -1.21
CA THR A 56 -4.37 -5.42 -0.96
C THR A 56 -4.03 -6.68 -1.76
N LYS A 57 -3.70 -6.55 -3.05
CA LYS A 57 -3.26 -7.67 -3.89
C LYS A 57 -1.96 -8.30 -3.35
N LYS A 58 -0.96 -7.47 -3.00
CA LYS A 58 0.32 -7.95 -2.44
C LYS A 58 0.08 -8.68 -1.13
N ALA A 59 -0.71 -8.11 -0.22
CA ALA A 59 -1.05 -8.75 1.05
C ALA A 59 -1.76 -10.09 0.85
N LYS A 60 -2.73 -10.17 -0.08
CA LYS A 60 -3.43 -11.41 -0.41
C LYS A 60 -2.46 -12.47 -0.98
N ALA A 61 -1.57 -12.08 -1.88
CA ALA A 61 -0.55 -12.97 -2.43
C ALA A 61 0.40 -13.49 -1.32
N THR A 62 0.85 -12.61 -0.41
CA THR A 62 1.69 -13.00 0.73
C THR A 62 0.96 -13.95 1.67
N ILE A 63 -0.31 -13.71 2.00
CA ILE A 63 -1.10 -14.62 2.85
C ILE A 63 -1.24 -15.99 2.19
N ASN A 64 -1.57 -16.02 0.89
CA ASN A 64 -1.66 -17.28 0.15
C ASN A 64 -0.35 -18.07 0.20
N GLU A 65 0.78 -17.40 -0.01
CA GLU A 65 2.10 -18.05 0.05
C GLU A 65 2.39 -18.59 1.46
N LEU A 66 2.16 -17.80 2.51
CA LEU A 66 2.42 -18.24 3.88
C LEU A 66 1.50 -19.39 4.30
N SER A 67 0.23 -19.38 3.90
CA SER A 67 -0.70 -20.50 4.10
C SER A 67 -0.21 -21.75 3.38
N TYR A 68 0.24 -21.62 2.14
CA TYR A 68 0.82 -22.73 1.39
C TYR A 68 2.03 -23.33 2.11
N GLN A 69 2.92 -22.50 2.66
CA GLN A 69 4.06 -22.98 3.44
C GLN A 69 3.65 -23.71 4.72
N LEU A 70 2.58 -23.29 5.40
CA LEU A 70 2.04 -23.99 6.59
C LEU A 70 1.55 -25.41 6.23
N ASP A 71 0.89 -25.55 5.07
CA ASP A 71 0.34 -26.83 4.61
C ASP A 71 1.41 -27.77 3.99
N ASN A 72 2.62 -27.26 3.75
CA ASN A 72 3.69 -27.97 3.04
C ASN A 72 5.03 -27.95 3.81
N ASP A 73 4.96 -28.01 5.15
CA ASP A 73 6.13 -28.14 6.05
C ASP A 73 7.25 -27.13 5.78
N PHE A 74 6.88 -25.90 5.44
CA PHE A 74 7.80 -24.79 5.15
C PHE A 74 8.84 -25.10 4.07
N LYS A 75 8.50 -25.96 3.09
CA LYS A 75 9.44 -26.49 2.10
C LYS A 75 10.23 -25.42 1.35
N ASP A 76 9.67 -24.24 1.12
CA ASP A 76 10.31 -23.16 0.36
C ASP A 76 10.90 -22.07 1.27
N ILE A 77 10.73 -22.17 2.60
CA ILE A 77 11.37 -21.27 3.56
C ILE A 77 12.77 -21.78 3.86
N LYS A 78 13.77 -20.92 3.65
CA LYS A 78 15.17 -21.20 4.01
C LYS A 78 15.43 -20.89 5.48
N GLN A 79 14.91 -19.77 5.96
CA GLN A 79 15.11 -19.28 7.32
C GLN A 79 14.04 -18.25 7.64
N PHE A 80 13.62 -18.18 8.91
CA PHE A 80 12.88 -17.04 9.42
C PHE A 80 13.45 -16.57 10.77
N SER A 81 13.23 -15.31 11.11
CA SER A 81 13.59 -14.72 12.40
C SER A 81 12.44 -13.90 12.95
N ILE A 82 12.30 -13.88 14.28
CA ILE A 82 11.25 -13.13 14.99
C ILE A 82 11.93 -12.16 15.93
N ARG A 83 11.67 -10.87 15.75
CA ARG A 83 12.13 -9.81 16.65
C ARG A 83 10.98 -9.39 17.55
N LYS A 84 11.25 -9.31 18.85
CA LYS A 84 10.29 -8.86 19.86
C LYS A 84 10.61 -7.45 20.34
N ASN A 85 9.61 -6.71 20.81
CA ASN A 85 9.83 -5.43 21.50
C ASN A 85 10.25 -5.64 22.96
N SER A 86 10.48 -4.55 23.71
CA SER A 86 10.87 -4.60 25.13
C SER A 86 9.81 -5.23 26.05
N LYS A 87 8.56 -5.33 25.60
CA LYS A 87 7.45 -6.00 26.30
C LYS A 87 7.31 -7.48 25.94
N GLY A 88 8.15 -7.99 25.03
CA GLY A 88 8.10 -9.38 24.56
C GLY A 88 7.08 -9.65 23.45
N GLU A 89 6.41 -8.62 22.94
CA GLU A 89 5.44 -8.73 21.83
C GLU A 89 6.19 -8.82 20.49
N ILE A 90 5.62 -9.55 19.52
CA ILE A 90 6.19 -9.66 18.18
C ILE A 90 6.18 -8.27 17.54
N LYS A 91 7.37 -7.79 17.16
CA LYS A 91 7.56 -6.53 16.45
C LYS A 91 7.72 -6.77 14.95
N GLU A 92 8.43 -7.82 14.58
CA GLU A 92 8.81 -8.08 13.20
C GLU A 92 9.05 -9.58 13.00
N ILE A 93 8.63 -10.10 11.84
CA ILE A 93 8.97 -11.44 11.36
C ILE A 93 9.65 -11.25 10.00
N SER A 94 10.88 -11.74 9.86
CA SER A 94 11.61 -11.71 8.58
C SER A 94 11.70 -13.14 8.06
N ILE A 95 11.26 -13.38 6.83
CA ILE A 95 11.25 -14.70 6.20
C ILE A 95 12.12 -14.65 4.94
N LYS A 96 13.05 -15.58 4.81
CA LYS A 96 13.88 -15.78 3.62
C LYS A 96 13.45 -17.06 2.92
N PHE A 97 12.98 -16.92 1.69
CA PHE A 97 12.60 -18.04 0.84
C PHE A 97 13.81 -18.63 0.10
N LYS A 98 13.66 -19.84 -0.42
CA LYS A 98 14.64 -20.58 -1.23
C LYS A 98 14.65 -20.19 -2.71
N TYR A 99 13.81 -19.23 -3.11
CA TYR A 99 13.76 -18.73 -4.48
C TYR A 99 15.14 -18.19 -4.91
N GLU A 100 15.51 -18.45 -6.17
CA GLU A 100 16.76 -17.99 -6.79
C GLU A 100 16.80 -16.47 -6.98
#